data_AF-A0A496XZU9-F1
#
_entry.id   AF-A0A496XZU9-F1
#
_cell.length_a   1.000
_cell.length_b   1.000
_cell.length_c   1.000
_cell.angle_alpha   90.00
_cell.angle_beta   90.00
_cell.angle_gamma   90.00
#
_symmetry.space_group_name_H-M   'P 1'
#
loop_
_entity.id
_entity.type
_entity.pdbx_description
1 polymer ?
#
loop_
_entity_poly.entity_id
_entity_poly.type
_entity_poly.pdbx_seq_one_letter_code
_entity_poly.pdbx_strand_id
1 'polypeptide(L)'
;MIPQFKMLKIMGVVLLALVLLGVPEAVAQSTPRADHAQLYQRAVSLLDKAQKKLDGNFTAEAKAMAKEANSLFATLQKETPGELLKQVLSPREMEQEALNRKLAADSYAQGDQLMQSAQEKEAQSKALEQQGREDESVQKLSQAKREYDQAHKMYVKSQIYNLRNQQIAYGFLKK
;
A
#
# COMPACT_ATOMS: atom_id res chain seq x y z
N MET A 1 63.63 17.39 -5.13
CA MET A 1 64.51 18.53 -4.78
C MET A 1 63.65 19.65 -4.20
N ILE A 2 63.66 19.76 -2.85
CA ILE A 2 63.74 20.93 -1.93
C ILE A 2 63.68 22.34 -2.59
N PRO A 3 63.19 23.46 -1.99
CA PRO A 3 62.82 23.79 -0.57
C PRO A 3 61.46 24.51 -0.37
N GLN A 4 60.80 24.46 0.80
CA GLN A 4 60.98 25.32 1.99
C GLN A 4 60.97 26.85 1.72
N PHE A 5 59.87 27.52 2.09
CA PHE A 5 59.95 28.92 2.56
C PHE A 5 59.47 29.00 4.00
N LYS A 6 60.32 29.67 4.78
CA LYS A 6 60.39 29.75 6.24
C LYS A 6 59.52 30.90 6.78
N MET A 7 59.13 30.73 8.06
CA MET A 7 58.91 31.75 9.11
C MET A 7 57.78 32.76 8.87
N LEU A 8 56.70 32.86 9.66
CA LEU A 8 56.45 32.69 11.11
C LEU A 8 57.34 33.49 12.06
N LYS A 9 56.84 34.69 12.40
CA LYS A 9 56.65 35.33 13.72
C LYS A 9 55.96 36.68 13.41
N ILE A 10 54.88 37.10 14.06
CA ILE A 10 54.80 37.80 15.37
C ILE A 10 53.35 37.56 15.89
N MET A 11 53.13 36.84 16.99
CA MET A 11 53.04 37.28 18.40
C MET A 11 51.84 38.20 18.76
N GLY A 12 50.94 37.68 19.62
CA GLY A 12 49.95 38.42 20.44
C GLY A 12 48.69 38.83 19.68
N VAL A 13 47.45 38.57 20.11
CA VAL A 13 46.91 38.62 21.47
C VAL A 13 45.68 37.71 21.53
N VAL A 14 45.57 36.94 22.62
CA VAL A 14 44.34 36.24 23.02
C VAL A 14 43.32 37.28 23.44
N LEU A 15 42.14 37.28 22.80
CA LEU A 15 40.92 37.76 23.45
C LEU A 15 39.74 36.90 23.02
N LEU A 16 39.34 36.09 23.99
CA LEU A 16 38.15 35.27 24.06
C LEU A 16 36.92 36.19 24.01
N ALA A 17 36.19 36.19 22.89
CA ALA A 17 34.88 36.82 22.79
C ALA A 17 33.81 35.73 22.69
N LEU A 18 33.15 35.51 23.82
CA LEU A 18 31.97 34.68 23.98
C LEU A 18 30.82 35.31 23.18
N VAL A 19 30.59 34.85 21.96
CA VAL A 19 29.44 35.27 21.15
C VAL A 19 28.31 34.27 21.35
N LEU A 20 27.40 34.64 22.26
CA LEU A 20 26.03 34.11 22.36
C LEU A 20 25.28 34.46 21.07
N LEU A 21 25.44 33.63 20.04
CA LEU A 21 24.50 33.61 18.93
C LEU A 21 23.40 32.62 19.28
N GLY A 22 22.23 33.18 19.59
CA GLY A 22 20.99 32.44 19.73
C GLY A 22 20.77 31.58 18.49
N VAL A 23 20.89 30.27 18.67
CA VAL A 23 20.33 29.30 17.74
C VAL A 23 18.83 29.56 17.79
N PRO A 24 18.16 29.89 16.66
CA PRO A 24 16.72 29.76 16.65
C PRO A 24 16.46 28.28 16.90
N GLU A 25 15.94 27.94 18.08
CA GLU A 25 15.30 26.66 18.30
C GLU A 25 14.30 26.53 17.16
N ALA A 26 14.65 25.68 16.20
CA ALA A 26 13.69 25.15 15.26
C ALA A 26 12.67 24.47 16.17
N VAL A 27 11.59 25.19 16.46
CA VAL A 27 10.39 24.63 17.07
C VAL A 27 10.01 23.53 16.10
N ALA A 28 10.41 22.31 16.44
CA ALA A 28 9.91 21.13 15.78
C ALA A 28 8.41 21.25 15.95
N GLN A 29 7.73 21.69 14.90
CA GLN A 29 6.31 21.48 14.76
C GLN A 29 6.17 19.98 14.77
N SER A 30 6.01 19.40 15.96
CA SER A 30 5.45 18.08 16.11
C SER A 30 4.09 18.21 15.45
N THR A 31 4.00 17.78 14.18
CA THR A 31 2.75 17.43 13.56
C THR A 31 1.93 16.71 14.64
N PRO A 32 0.68 17.11 14.90
CA PRO A 32 -0.14 16.45 15.92
C PRO A 32 0.01 14.95 15.74
N ARG A 33 0.59 14.27 16.74
CA ARG A 33 0.81 12.83 16.67
C ARG A 33 -0.52 12.21 16.33
N ALA A 34 -0.61 11.59 15.16
CA ALA A 34 -1.86 11.00 14.72
C ALA A 34 -2.29 10.00 15.81
N ASP A 35 -3.54 10.07 16.22
CA ASP A 35 -4.08 9.08 17.13
C ASP A 35 -4.09 7.74 16.39
N HIS A 36 -3.13 6.87 16.70
CA HIS A 36 -2.94 5.60 16.01
C HIS A 36 -4.20 4.72 16.10
N ALA A 37 -4.98 4.84 17.19
CA ALA A 37 -6.25 4.16 17.32
C ALA A 37 -7.29 4.68 16.31
N GLN A 38 -7.36 6.00 16.11
CA GLN A 38 -8.23 6.60 15.08
C GLN A 38 -7.81 6.22 13.66
N LEU A 39 -6.51 6.23 13.36
CA LEU A 39 -5.99 5.78 12.06
C LEU A 39 -6.36 4.32 11.79
N TYR A 40 -6.17 3.46 12.79
CA TYR A 40 -6.54 2.05 12.72
C TYR A 40 -8.05 1.88 12.50
N GLN A 41 -8.90 2.56 13.28
CA GLN A 41 -10.36 2.49 13.13
C GLN A 41 -10.83 2.96 11.75
N ARG A 42 -10.24 4.06 11.22
CA ARG A 42 -10.53 4.55 9.88
C ARG A 42 -10.14 3.52 8.81
N ALA A 43 -8.96 2.92 8.93
CA ALA A 43 -8.50 1.88 8.01
C ALA A 43 -9.45 0.67 8.00
N VAL A 44 -9.87 0.18 9.16
CA VAL A 44 -10.83 -0.92 9.29
C VAL A 44 -12.19 -0.55 8.67
N SER A 45 -12.71 0.65 8.95
CA SER A 45 -13.98 1.12 8.37
C SER A 45 -13.91 1.19 6.84
N LEU A 46 -12.78 1.63 6.28
CA LEU A 46 -12.54 1.63 4.84
C LEU A 46 -12.53 0.20 4.27
N LEU A 47 -11.94 -0.78 4.97
CA LEU A 47 -11.99 -2.18 4.53
C LEU A 47 -13.40 -2.76 4.53
N ASP A 48 -14.22 -2.43 5.53
CA ASP A 48 -15.62 -2.87 5.58
C ASP A 48 -16.43 -2.26 4.43
N LYS A 49 -16.23 -0.97 4.16
CA LYS A 49 -16.87 -0.28 3.02
C LYS A 49 -16.37 -0.83 1.68
N ALA A 50 -15.07 -1.11 1.55
CA ALA A 50 -14.48 -1.69 0.35
C ALA A 50 -15.09 -3.06 0.05
N GLN A 51 -15.22 -3.93 1.06
CA GLN A 51 -15.85 -5.24 0.92
C GLN A 51 -17.30 -5.10 0.47
N LYS A 52 -18.10 -4.25 1.16
CA LYS A 52 -19.49 -3.99 0.79
C LYS A 52 -19.64 -3.47 -0.65
N LYS A 53 -18.74 -2.57 -1.08
CA LYS A 53 -18.72 -2.06 -2.46
C LYS A 53 -18.38 -3.15 -3.46
N LEU A 54 -17.39 -4.00 -3.15
CA LEU A 54 -16.99 -5.10 -4.00
C LEU A 54 -18.11 -6.14 -4.18
N ASP A 55 -18.83 -6.46 -3.10
CA ASP A 55 -19.98 -7.36 -3.11
C ASP A 55 -21.15 -6.78 -3.94
N GLY A 56 -21.30 -5.45 -3.91
CA GLY A 56 -22.23 -4.71 -4.76
C GLY A 56 -21.76 -4.45 -6.20
N ASN A 57 -20.66 -5.06 -6.66
CA ASN A 57 -20.05 -4.86 -7.99
C ASN A 57 -19.53 -3.43 -8.28
N PHE A 58 -19.32 -2.62 -7.24
CA PHE A 58 -18.68 -1.30 -7.33
C PHE A 58 -17.16 -1.42 -7.21
N THR A 59 -16.53 -2.08 -8.19
CA THR A 59 -15.11 -2.47 -8.13
C THR A 59 -14.15 -1.27 -8.05
N ALA A 60 -14.45 -0.17 -8.74
CA ALA A 60 -13.60 1.01 -8.75
C ALA A 60 -13.57 1.70 -7.37
N GLU A 61 -14.74 1.86 -6.75
CA GLU A 61 -14.87 2.44 -5.41
C GLU A 61 -14.27 1.53 -4.34
N ALA A 62 -14.48 0.21 -4.46
CA ALA A 62 -13.85 -0.76 -3.58
C ALA A 62 -12.32 -0.66 -3.64
N LYS A 63 -11.75 -0.55 -4.86
CA LYS A 63 -10.31 -0.36 -5.07
C LYS A 63 -9.81 0.95 -4.46
N ALA A 64 -10.54 2.05 -4.63
CA ALA A 64 -10.18 3.34 -4.05
C ALA A 64 -10.14 3.28 -2.51
N MET A 65 -11.16 2.69 -1.90
CA MET A 65 -11.23 2.50 -0.44
C MET A 65 -10.13 1.56 0.07
N ALA A 66 -9.84 0.46 -0.62
CA ALA A 66 -8.76 -0.45 -0.26
C ALA A 66 -7.38 0.23 -0.35
N LYS A 67 -7.16 1.09 -1.35
CA LYS A 67 -5.94 1.92 -1.46
C LYS A 67 -5.80 2.91 -0.31
N GLU A 68 -6.89 3.57 0.08
CA GLU A 68 -6.89 4.50 1.22
C GLU A 68 -6.65 3.75 2.54
N ALA A 69 -7.26 2.58 2.74
CA ALA A 69 -6.97 1.74 3.91
C ALA A 69 -5.49 1.33 3.94
N ASN A 70 -4.92 0.95 2.79
CA ASN A 70 -3.51 0.60 2.67
C ASN A 70 -2.57 1.77 3.03
N SER A 71 -2.89 3.00 2.64
CA SER A 71 -2.06 4.16 3.00
C SER A 71 -2.08 4.40 4.52
N LEU A 72 -3.22 4.22 5.17
CA LEU A 72 -3.33 4.33 6.63
C LEU A 72 -2.52 3.24 7.35
N PHE A 73 -2.60 1.97 6.89
CA PHE A 73 -1.76 0.90 7.45
C PHE A 73 -0.26 1.14 7.19
N ALA A 74 0.11 1.70 6.04
CA ALA A 74 1.50 2.06 5.76
C ALA A 74 2.00 3.18 6.70
N THR A 75 1.15 4.12 7.09
CA THR A 75 1.46 5.10 8.13
C THR A 75 1.67 4.41 9.48
N LEU A 76 0.73 3.55 9.90
CA LEU A 76 0.86 2.79 11.15
C LEU A 76 2.15 1.97 11.20
N GLN A 77 2.53 1.34 10.09
CA GLN A 77 3.76 0.55 10.00
C GLN A 77 5.02 1.39 10.26
N LYS A 78 5.03 2.63 9.76
CA LYS A 78 6.15 3.55 9.94
C LYS A 78 6.21 4.11 11.37
N GLU A 79 5.06 4.33 11.99
CA GLU A 79 4.95 5.04 13.27
C GLU A 79 4.89 4.12 14.49
N THR A 80 4.54 2.83 14.32
CA THR A 80 4.42 1.83 15.40
C THR A 80 5.24 0.55 15.22
N PRO A 81 6.48 0.59 14.66
CA PRO A 81 7.24 -0.63 14.41
C PRO A 81 7.57 -1.38 15.70
N GLY A 82 7.81 -0.67 16.80
CA GLY A 82 8.16 -1.29 18.09
C GLY A 82 6.99 -2.01 18.76
N GLU A 83 5.79 -1.44 18.70
CA GLU A 83 4.57 -2.07 19.19
C GLU A 83 4.16 -3.26 18.34
N LEU A 84 4.29 -3.15 17.00
CA LEU A 84 3.99 -4.22 16.08
C LEU A 84 4.90 -5.45 16.31
N LEU A 85 6.18 -5.25 16.58
CA LEU A 85 7.12 -6.36 16.90
C LEU A 85 6.79 -7.08 18.20
N LYS A 86 6.12 -6.41 19.14
CA LYS A 86 5.68 -7.00 20.42
C LYS A 86 4.34 -7.71 20.30
N GLN A 87 3.65 -7.56 19.17
CA GLN A 87 2.36 -8.18 18.97
C GLN A 87 2.51 -9.70 18.86
N VAL A 88 1.80 -10.41 19.73
CA VAL A 88 1.66 -11.87 19.67
C VAL A 88 0.21 -12.16 19.30
N LEU A 89 0.03 -12.80 18.14
CA LEU A 89 -1.29 -13.23 17.70
C LEU A 89 -1.77 -14.43 18.54
N SER A 90 -3.04 -14.42 18.91
CA SER A 90 -3.69 -15.61 19.47
C SER A 90 -3.78 -16.74 18.42
N PRO A 91 -3.96 -18.00 18.83
CA PRO A 91 -4.16 -19.11 17.89
C PRO A 91 -5.24 -18.84 16.84
N ARG A 92 -6.38 -18.28 17.28
CA ARG A 92 -7.49 -17.90 16.40
C ARG A 92 -7.10 -16.81 15.39
N GLU A 93 -6.32 -15.82 15.82
CA GLU A 93 -5.85 -14.76 14.92
C GLU A 93 -4.85 -15.29 13.89
N MET A 94 -3.96 -16.21 14.28
CA MET A 94 -3.05 -16.90 13.36
C MET A 94 -3.81 -17.74 12.32
N GLU A 95 -4.84 -18.48 12.74
CA GLU A 95 -5.71 -19.24 11.83
C GLU A 95 -6.42 -18.31 10.83
N GLN A 96 -6.99 -17.21 11.32
CA GLN A 96 -7.66 -16.23 10.46
C GLN A 96 -6.67 -15.56 9.50
N GLU A 97 -5.46 -15.25 9.95
CA GLU A 97 -4.41 -14.68 9.11
C GLU A 97 -4.02 -15.67 7.99
N ALA A 98 -3.81 -16.94 8.33
CA ALA A 98 -3.50 -17.99 7.37
C ALA A 98 -4.64 -18.18 6.35
N LEU A 99 -5.90 -18.17 6.80
CA LEU A 99 -7.06 -18.23 5.93
C LEU A 99 -7.11 -17.04 4.97
N ASN A 100 -6.91 -15.82 5.47
CA ASN A 100 -6.86 -14.62 4.63
C ASN A 100 -5.72 -14.67 3.62
N ARG A 101 -4.51 -15.15 4.00
CA ARG A 101 -3.39 -15.34 3.08
C ARG A 101 -3.77 -16.29 1.94
N LYS A 102 -4.40 -17.43 2.27
CA LYS A 102 -4.89 -18.38 1.27
C LYS A 102 -5.92 -17.73 0.35
N LEU A 103 -6.94 -17.09 0.91
CA LEU A 103 -7.99 -16.43 0.13
C LEU A 103 -7.44 -15.30 -0.76
N ALA A 104 -6.41 -14.59 -0.29
CA ALA A 104 -5.72 -13.57 -1.08
C ALA A 104 -4.99 -14.19 -2.27
N ALA A 105 -4.24 -15.27 -2.05
CA ALA A 105 -3.52 -15.99 -3.10
C ALA A 105 -4.49 -16.60 -4.12
N ASP A 106 -5.53 -17.29 -3.66
CA ASP A 106 -6.55 -17.92 -4.51
C ASP A 106 -7.27 -16.88 -5.38
N SER A 107 -7.66 -15.74 -4.77
CA SER A 107 -8.30 -14.65 -5.52
C SER A 107 -7.34 -14.03 -6.53
N TYR A 108 -6.07 -13.86 -6.20
CA TYR A 108 -5.07 -13.32 -7.13
C TYR A 108 -4.88 -14.27 -8.32
N ALA A 109 -4.70 -15.57 -8.07
CA ALA A 109 -4.54 -16.58 -9.10
C ALA A 109 -5.77 -16.66 -10.03
N GLN A 110 -6.98 -16.55 -9.48
CA GLN A 110 -8.20 -16.46 -10.28
C GLN A 110 -8.21 -15.20 -11.16
N GLY A 111 -7.74 -14.07 -10.62
CA GLY A 111 -7.55 -12.83 -11.38
C GLY A 111 -6.59 -13.02 -12.56
N ASP A 112 -5.45 -13.68 -12.34
CA ASP A 112 -4.46 -13.96 -13.39
C ASP A 112 -5.04 -14.84 -14.50
N GLN A 113 -5.76 -15.89 -14.14
CA GLN A 113 -6.43 -16.78 -15.09
C GLN A 113 -7.45 -16.03 -15.96
N LEU A 114 -8.29 -15.20 -15.34
CA LEU A 114 -9.27 -14.38 -16.05
C LEU A 114 -8.60 -13.35 -16.96
N MET A 115 -7.52 -12.72 -16.49
CA MET A 115 -6.74 -11.75 -17.26
C MET A 115 -6.14 -12.39 -18.52
N GLN A 116 -5.50 -13.56 -18.37
CA GLN A 116 -4.93 -14.30 -19.50
C GLN A 116 -6.02 -14.70 -20.49
N SER A 117 -7.13 -15.27 -19.99
CA SER A 117 -8.26 -15.67 -20.81
C SER A 117 -8.89 -14.48 -21.57
N ALA A 118 -8.97 -13.30 -20.94
CA ALA A 118 -9.44 -12.07 -21.58
C ALA A 118 -8.51 -11.63 -22.71
N GLN A 119 -7.20 -11.66 -22.49
CA GLN A 119 -6.19 -11.34 -23.50
C GLN A 119 -6.26 -12.28 -24.71
N GLU A 120 -6.42 -13.58 -24.47
CA GLU A 120 -6.60 -14.58 -25.53
C GLU A 120 -7.87 -14.30 -26.37
N LYS A 121 -8.98 -13.95 -25.71
CA LYS A 121 -10.23 -13.60 -26.40
C LYS A 121 -10.13 -12.29 -27.18
N GLU A 122 -9.37 -11.31 -26.67
CA GLU A 122 -9.09 -10.07 -27.39
C GLU A 122 -8.25 -10.34 -28.65
N ALA A 123 -7.24 -11.21 -28.56
CA ALA A 123 -6.46 -11.64 -29.72
C ALA A 123 -7.32 -12.38 -30.76
N GLN A 124 -8.20 -13.28 -30.30
CA GLN A 124 -9.16 -13.97 -31.17
C GLN A 124 -10.13 -13.00 -31.87
N SER A 125 -10.62 -11.98 -31.16
CA SER A 125 -11.45 -10.93 -31.75
C SER A 125 -10.73 -10.22 -32.90
N LYS A 126 -9.48 -9.78 -32.69
CA LYS A 126 -8.67 -9.13 -33.73
C LYS A 126 -8.45 -10.04 -34.96
N ALA A 127 -8.24 -11.35 -34.73
CA ALA A 127 -8.09 -12.31 -35.81
C ALA A 127 -9.39 -12.52 -36.62
N LEU A 128 -10.55 -12.53 -35.94
CA LEU A 128 -11.87 -12.64 -36.59
C LEU A 128 -12.21 -11.39 -37.42
N GLU A 129 -11.86 -10.21 -36.92
CA GLU A 129 -12.03 -8.94 -37.63
C GLU A 129 -11.22 -8.94 -38.95
N GLN A 130 -9.97 -9.41 -38.92
CA GLN A 130 -9.14 -9.57 -40.12
C GLN A 130 -9.70 -10.57 -41.15
N GLN A 131 -10.57 -11.48 -40.72
CA GLN A 131 -11.26 -12.46 -41.57
C GLN A 131 -12.61 -11.94 -42.10
N GLY A 132 -12.99 -10.69 -41.79
CA GLY A 132 -14.31 -10.14 -42.13
C GLY A 132 -15.46 -10.71 -41.31
N ARG A 133 -15.17 -11.38 -40.18
CA ARG A 133 -16.16 -12.00 -39.28
C ARG A 133 -16.51 -11.07 -38.14
N GLU A 134 -17.11 -9.93 -38.49
CA GLU A 134 -17.34 -8.81 -37.56
C GLU A 134 -18.21 -9.20 -36.36
N ASP A 135 -19.34 -9.88 -36.57
CA ASP A 135 -20.26 -10.27 -35.47
C ASP A 135 -19.56 -11.15 -34.43
N GLU A 136 -18.75 -12.10 -34.87
CA GLU A 136 -18.02 -13.00 -33.99
C GLU A 136 -16.87 -12.29 -33.26
N SER A 137 -16.22 -11.33 -33.93
CA SER A 137 -15.23 -10.46 -33.30
C SER A 137 -15.85 -9.66 -32.15
N VAL A 138 -17.00 -9.02 -32.38
CA VAL A 138 -17.72 -8.24 -31.36
C VAL A 138 -18.10 -9.12 -30.17
N GLN A 139 -18.57 -10.33 -30.42
CA GLN A 139 -18.90 -11.28 -29.34
C GLN A 139 -17.66 -11.65 -28.50
N LYS A 140 -16.52 -11.93 -29.14
CA LYS A 140 -15.26 -12.25 -28.45
C LYS A 140 -14.73 -11.07 -27.66
N LEU A 141 -14.77 -9.87 -28.20
CA LEU A 141 -14.37 -8.66 -27.50
C LEU A 141 -15.26 -8.38 -26.28
N SER A 142 -16.57 -8.61 -26.40
CA SER A 142 -17.53 -8.49 -25.30
C SER A 142 -17.23 -9.49 -24.17
N GLN A 143 -16.86 -10.73 -24.52
CA GLN A 143 -16.41 -11.72 -23.54
C GLN A 143 -15.12 -11.30 -22.85
N ALA A 144 -14.11 -10.82 -23.60
CA ALA A 144 -12.86 -10.33 -23.04
C ALA A 144 -13.07 -9.20 -22.03
N LYS A 145 -13.92 -8.21 -22.36
CA LYS A 145 -14.26 -7.11 -21.45
C LYS A 145 -14.86 -7.60 -20.12
N ARG A 146 -15.80 -8.55 -20.17
CA ARG A 146 -16.38 -9.15 -18.95
C ARG A 146 -15.32 -9.86 -18.10
N GLU A 147 -14.40 -10.58 -18.73
CA GLU A 147 -13.33 -11.28 -18.01
C GLU A 147 -12.30 -10.32 -17.41
N TYR A 148 -11.96 -9.22 -18.11
CA TYR A 148 -11.15 -8.14 -17.53
C TYR A 148 -11.81 -7.53 -16.29
N ASP A 149 -13.11 -7.26 -16.33
CA ASP A 149 -13.85 -6.71 -15.19
C ASP A 149 -13.86 -7.69 -14.00
N GLN A 150 -14.06 -8.98 -14.27
CA GLN A 150 -13.98 -10.03 -13.26
C GLN A 150 -12.56 -10.18 -12.69
N ALA A 151 -11.53 -10.12 -13.53
CA ALA A 151 -10.13 -10.18 -13.10
C ALA A 151 -9.82 -9.03 -12.13
N HIS A 152 -10.21 -7.79 -12.49
CA HIS A 152 -10.05 -6.64 -11.62
C HIS A 152 -10.79 -6.79 -10.28
N LYS A 153 -12.00 -7.35 -10.29
CA LYS A 153 -12.75 -7.67 -9.06
C LYS A 153 -11.95 -8.64 -8.18
N MET A 154 -11.35 -9.67 -8.75
CA MET A 154 -10.57 -10.66 -8.03
C MET A 154 -9.27 -10.10 -7.44
N TYR A 155 -8.58 -9.22 -8.17
CA TYR A 155 -7.41 -8.52 -7.62
C TYR A 155 -7.76 -7.61 -6.45
N VAL A 156 -8.88 -6.88 -6.51
CA VAL A 156 -9.35 -6.06 -5.39
C VAL A 156 -9.73 -6.95 -4.19
N LYS A 157 -10.37 -8.10 -4.45
CA LYS A 157 -10.68 -9.09 -3.40
C LYS A 157 -9.40 -9.58 -2.69
N SER A 158 -8.37 -9.93 -3.47
CA SER A 158 -7.07 -10.32 -2.95
C SER A 158 -6.45 -9.22 -2.08
N GLN A 159 -6.46 -7.97 -2.57
CA GLN A 159 -5.98 -6.82 -1.81
C GLN A 159 -6.71 -6.65 -0.48
N ILE A 160 -8.04 -6.78 -0.45
CA ILE A 160 -8.82 -6.67 0.78
C ILE A 160 -8.38 -7.74 1.80
N TYR A 161 -8.23 -9.01 1.40
CA TYR A 161 -7.77 -10.06 2.31
C TYR A 161 -6.36 -9.81 2.86
N ASN A 162 -5.44 -9.30 2.04
CA ASN A 162 -4.11 -8.90 2.53
C ASN A 162 -4.20 -7.78 3.57
N LEU A 163 -5.08 -6.81 3.37
CA LEU A 163 -5.29 -5.71 4.32
C LEU A 163 -6.03 -6.17 5.59
N ARG A 164 -6.87 -7.22 5.52
CA ARG A 164 -7.45 -7.85 6.72
C ARG A 164 -6.37 -8.47 7.62
N ASN A 165 -5.25 -8.92 7.06
CA ASN A 165 -4.11 -9.36 7.88
C ASN A 165 -3.42 -8.19 8.58
N GLN A 166 -3.30 -7.04 7.93
CA GLN A 166 -2.84 -5.81 8.59
C GLN A 166 -3.79 -5.42 9.73
N GLN A 167 -5.11 -5.49 9.51
CA GLN A 167 -6.10 -5.27 10.57
C GLN A 167 -5.89 -6.20 11.79
N ILE A 168 -5.58 -7.48 11.57
CA ILE A 168 -5.29 -8.43 12.66
C ILE A 168 -4.00 -8.01 13.38
N ALA A 169 -2.93 -7.72 12.64
CA ALA A 169 -1.63 -7.35 13.18
C ALA A 169 -1.68 -6.06 14.02
N TYR A 170 -2.47 -5.06 13.60
CA TYR A 170 -2.68 -3.82 14.35
C TYR A 170 -3.83 -3.88 15.36
N GLY A 171 -4.38 -5.07 15.65
CA GLY A 171 -5.51 -5.24 16.55
C GLY A 171 -5.29 -4.71 17.97
N PHE A 172 -4.03 -4.56 18.39
CA PHE A 172 -3.65 -3.96 19.68
C PHE A 172 -4.02 -2.47 19.81
N LEU A 173 -4.26 -1.78 18.70
CA LEU A 173 -4.69 -0.37 18.65
C LEU A 173 -6.20 -0.19 18.86
N LYS A 174 -6.97 -1.26 19.06
CA LYS A 174 -8.42 -1.19 19.36
C LYS A 174 -8.75 -0.65 20.76
N LYS A 175 -7.74 -0.47 21.62
CA LYS A 175 -7.88 -0.20 23.05
C LYS A 175 -8.32 1.23 23.33
#